data_AF-A0A965PEV3-F1
#
_entry.id   AF-A0A965PEV3-F1
#
_cell.length_a   1.000
_cell.length_b   1.000
_cell.length_c   1.000
_cell.angle_alpha   90.00
_cell.angle_beta   90.00
_cell.angle_gamma   90.00
#
_symmetry.space_group_name_H-M   'P 1'
#
loop_
_entity.id
_entity.type
_entity.pdbx_description
1 polymer ?
#
loop_
_entity_poly.entity_id
_entity_poly.type
_entity_poly.pdbx_seq_one_letter_code
_entity_poly.pdbx_strand_id
1 'polypeptide(L)'
;MARIITCEDDVPKGWVRIADLTDNATDAKILSDAHTNGDLDAVKLIRTTSEIRTGPVWVEAIAARGLLSRCQAKRDGAAKPVSAQADNVTPDYVVELLQSINDSLGRIAAAADAMAARQ
;
A
#
# COMPACT_ATOMS: atom_id res chain seq x y z
N MET A 1 -1.89 4.00 16.75
CA MET A 1 -1.81 4.96 17.88
C MET A 1 -0.55 5.80 17.70
N ALA A 2 -0.66 7.14 17.66
CA ALA A 2 0.49 7.99 17.34
C ALA A 2 1.43 8.20 18.53
N ARG A 3 2.76 8.07 18.30
CA ARG A 3 3.79 8.43 19.28
C ARG A 3 3.88 9.95 19.39
N ILE A 4 3.98 10.47 20.61
CA ILE A 4 4.14 11.92 20.84
C ILE A 4 5.64 12.26 20.93
N ILE A 5 6.06 13.32 20.23
CA ILE A 5 7.40 13.90 20.30
C ILE A 5 7.30 15.39 20.67
N THR A 6 8.38 15.96 21.21
CA THR A 6 8.45 17.37 21.61
C THR A 6 9.44 18.18 20.78
N CYS A 7 10.35 17.52 20.07
CA CYS A 7 11.25 18.12 19.08
C CYS A 7 11.06 17.46 17.71
N GLU A 8 11.23 18.23 16.63
CA GLU A 8 11.20 17.69 15.26
C GLU A 8 12.39 16.77 14.96
N ASP A 9 13.50 16.92 15.68
CA ASP A 9 14.68 16.07 15.54
C ASP A 9 14.40 14.61 15.96
N ASP A 10 13.32 14.39 16.73
CA ASP A 10 12.88 13.05 17.15
C ASP A 10 12.01 12.35 16.09
N VAL A 11 11.76 12.99 14.94
CA VAL A 11 11.06 12.38 13.81
C VAL A 11 11.96 11.29 13.21
N PRO A 12 11.48 10.03 13.11
CA PRO A 12 12.30 8.97 12.53
C PRO A 12 12.62 9.24 11.06
N LYS A 13 13.78 8.76 10.60
CA LYS A 13 14.18 8.90 9.19
C LYS A 13 13.18 8.22 8.26
N GLY A 14 12.90 8.83 7.12
CA GLY A 14 11.94 8.32 6.12
C GLY A 14 10.47 8.66 6.42
N TRP A 15 10.22 9.44 7.47
CA TRP A 15 8.88 9.91 7.82
C TRP A 15 8.63 11.29 7.22
N VAL A 16 7.40 11.52 6.80
CA VAL A 16 6.99 12.75 6.10
C VAL A 16 5.72 13.27 6.74
N ARG A 17 5.55 14.60 6.77
CA ARG A 17 4.33 15.22 7.30
C ARG A 17 3.15 14.84 6.41
N ILE A 18 1.99 14.57 7.00
CA ILE A 18 0.76 14.29 6.24
C ILE A 18 0.45 15.44 5.26
N ALA A 19 0.66 16.68 5.69
CA ALA A 19 0.42 17.87 4.86
C ALA A 19 1.37 17.96 3.64
N ASP A 20 2.56 17.36 3.70
CA ASP A 20 3.54 17.40 2.60
C ASP A 20 3.41 16.18 1.67
N LEU A 21 2.60 15.18 2.05
CA LEU A 21 2.40 13.96 1.26
C LEU A 21 1.36 14.12 0.15
N THR A 22 0.44 15.07 0.28
CA THR A 22 -0.66 15.26 -0.66
C THR A 22 -1.31 16.63 -0.52
N ASP A 23 -1.58 17.26 -1.67
CA ASP A 23 -2.38 18.49 -1.74
C ASP A 23 -3.89 18.20 -1.83
N ASN A 24 -4.28 16.93 -1.96
CA ASN A 24 -5.67 16.50 -2.05
C ASN A 24 -6.27 16.33 -0.65
N ALA A 25 -7.27 17.16 -0.32
CA ALA A 25 -7.98 17.13 0.96
C ALA A 25 -8.56 15.73 1.30
N THR A 26 -8.98 14.96 0.29
CA THR A 26 -9.53 13.62 0.49
C THR A 26 -8.46 12.63 0.93
N ASP A 27 -7.25 12.75 0.40
CA ASP A 27 -6.14 11.86 0.71
C ASP A 27 -5.51 12.25 2.04
N ALA A 28 -5.43 13.56 2.34
CA ALA A 28 -5.09 14.06 3.66
C ALA A 28 -6.06 13.51 4.73
N LYS A 29 -7.36 13.46 4.43
CA LYS A 29 -8.36 12.85 5.33
C LYS A 29 -8.13 11.35 5.51
N ILE A 30 -7.85 10.59 4.45
CA ILE A 30 -7.52 9.15 4.56
C ILE A 30 -6.34 8.93 5.50
N LEU A 31 -5.24 9.66 5.28
CA LEU A 31 -4.05 9.55 6.12
C LEU A 31 -4.33 9.97 7.57
N SER A 32 -5.19 10.98 7.75
CA SER A 32 -5.63 11.42 9.07
C SER A 32 -6.45 10.33 9.80
N ASP A 33 -7.41 9.73 9.10
CA ASP A 33 -8.26 8.69 9.68
C ASP A 33 -7.44 7.42 9.95
N ALA A 34 -6.53 7.04 9.04
CA ALA A 34 -5.69 5.86 9.17
C ALA A 34 -4.74 5.93 10.37
N HIS A 35 -4.11 7.07 10.65
CA HIS A 35 -3.29 7.17 11.86
C HIS A 35 -4.12 7.18 13.14
N THR A 36 -5.32 7.77 13.08
CA THR A 36 -6.26 7.82 14.22
C THR A 36 -6.74 6.42 14.58
N ASN A 37 -7.06 5.61 13.57
CA ASN A 37 -7.47 4.21 13.71
C ASN A 37 -6.30 3.27 14.04
N GLY A 38 -5.06 3.73 13.83
CA GLY A 38 -3.86 2.93 14.08
C GLY A 38 -3.44 2.03 12.91
N ASP A 39 -4.01 2.24 11.73
CA ASP A 39 -3.62 1.56 10.48
C ASP A 39 -2.29 2.08 9.92
N LEU A 40 -1.86 3.26 10.39
CA LEU A 40 -0.55 3.83 10.12
C LEU A 40 0.16 4.21 11.41
N ASP A 41 1.44 3.86 11.47
CA ASP A 41 2.34 4.41 12.47
C ASP A 41 2.53 5.91 12.21
N ALA A 42 2.36 6.68 13.29
CA ALA A 42 2.36 8.12 13.25
C ALA A 42 3.11 8.71 14.44
N VAL A 43 3.69 9.87 14.21
CA VAL A 43 4.44 10.64 15.20
C VAL A 43 3.84 12.03 15.18
N LYS A 44 3.43 12.52 16.35
CA LYS A 44 2.80 13.83 16.51
C LYS A 44 3.70 14.71 17.35
N LEU A 45 4.11 15.85 16.78
CA LEU A 45 4.81 16.88 17.54
C LEU A 45 3.80 17.64 18.37
N ILE A 46 4.03 17.70 19.68
CA ILE A 46 3.28 18.56 20.58
C ILE A 46 4.29 19.50 21.22
N ARG A 47 4.27 20.78 20.81
CA ARG A 47 4.95 21.85 21.53
C ARG A 47 3.99 22.32 22.61
N THR A 48 4.30 22.06 23.87
CA THR A 48 3.49 22.46 25.03
C THR A 48 3.55 23.98 25.17
N THR A 49 2.64 24.70 24.52
CA THR A 49 2.49 26.15 24.71
C THR A 49 1.08 26.57 25.11
N SER A 50 0.08 25.70 24.96
CA SER A 50 -1.29 25.94 25.44
C SER A 50 -2.06 24.62 25.52
N GLU A 51 -3.18 24.59 26.25
CA GLU A 51 -3.99 23.40 26.58
C GLU A 51 -4.56 22.63 25.36
N ILE A 52 -4.27 23.07 24.14
CA ILE A 52 -4.68 22.43 22.89
C ILE A 52 -3.49 21.64 22.32
N ARG A 53 -3.59 20.31 22.37
CA ARG A 53 -2.60 19.36 21.80
C ARG A 53 -2.73 19.24 20.28
N THR A 54 -2.62 20.34 19.55
CA THR A 54 -2.55 20.32 18.08
C THR A 54 -1.10 20.53 17.63
N GLY A 55 -0.71 19.82 16.58
CA GLY A 55 0.62 19.90 16.04
C GLY A 55 0.77 18.95 14.86
N PRO A 56 1.82 19.15 14.04
CA PRO A 56 2.04 18.37 12.84
C PRO A 56 2.12 16.87 13.14
N VAL A 57 1.63 16.08 12.20
CA VAL A 57 1.67 14.62 12.24
C VAL A 57 2.53 14.13 11.09
N TRP A 58 3.51 13.30 11.41
CA TRP A 58 4.35 12.58 10.47
C TRP A 58 3.93 11.13 10.44
N VAL A 59 4.03 10.52 9.27
CA VAL A 59 3.78 9.10 9.03
C VAL A 59 4.94 8.53 8.22
N GLU A 60 5.13 7.22 8.29
CA GLU A 60 6.11 6.56 7.44
C GLU A 60 5.73 6.72 5.95
N ALA A 61 6.64 7.27 5.14
CA ALA A 61 6.32 7.66 3.77
C ALA A 61 5.91 6.48 2.89
N ILE A 62 6.58 5.33 3.05
CA ILE A 62 6.31 4.12 2.25
C ILE A 62 4.92 3.56 2.60
N ALA A 63 4.61 3.42 3.89
CA ALA A 63 3.31 2.92 4.34
C ALA A 63 2.17 3.87 3.94
N ALA A 64 2.35 5.18 4.09
CA ALA A 64 1.37 6.19 3.72
C ALA A 64 1.08 6.18 2.21
N ARG A 65 2.13 6.14 1.36
CA ARG A 65 1.96 6.01 -0.09
C ARG A 65 1.26 4.71 -0.47
N GLY A 66 1.65 3.59 0.14
CA GLY A 66 1.01 2.30 -0.08
C GLY A 66 -0.48 2.31 0.28
N LEU A 67 -0.87 2.97 1.38
CA LEU A 67 -2.27 3.13 1.75
C LEU A 67 -3.04 3.97 0.72
N LEU A 68 -2.49 5.12 0.32
CA LEU A 68 -3.13 5.99 -0.67
C LEU A 68 -3.31 5.27 -2.01
N SER A 69 -2.30 4.54 -2.48
CA SER A 69 -2.42 3.73 -3.70
C SER A 69 -3.52 2.67 -3.60
N ARG A 70 -3.67 2.00 -2.46
CA ARG A 70 -4.79 1.04 -2.24
C ARG A 70 -6.15 1.73 -2.21
N CYS A 71 -6.25 2.90 -1.57
CA CYS A 71 -7.48 3.68 -1.53
C CYS A 71 -7.86 4.22 -2.92
N GLN A 72 -6.86 4.65 -3.70
CA GLN A 72 -7.05 5.08 -5.08
C GLN A 72 -7.48 3.90 -5.96
N ALA A 73 -6.79 2.75 -5.90
CA ALA A 73 -7.20 1.55 -6.63
C ALA A 73 -8.63 1.09 -6.27
N LYS A 74 -9.06 1.24 -5.01
CA LYS A 74 -10.44 0.95 -4.59
C LYS A 74 -11.44 1.96 -5.17
N ARG A 75 -11.08 3.25 -5.25
CA ARG A 75 -11.92 4.29 -5.89
C ARG A 75 -12.03 4.07 -7.40
N ASP A 76 -10.92 3.79 -8.05
CA ASP A 76 -10.85 3.52 -9.48
C ASP A 76 -11.58 2.21 -9.84
N GLY A 77 -11.47 1.19 -8.97
CA GLY A 77 -12.23 -0.06 -9.07
C GLY A 77 -13.73 0.10 -8.80
N ALA A 78 -14.13 1.03 -7.92
CA ALA A 78 -15.53 1.35 -7.66
C ALA A 78 -16.18 2.26 -8.73
N ALA A 79 -15.36 2.97 -9.52
CA ALA A 79 -15.82 3.85 -10.59
C ALA A 79 -16.10 3.12 -11.92
N LYS A 80 -15.75 1.84 -12.06
CA LYS A 80 -16.10 1.05 -13.24
C LYS A 80 -17.40 0.27 -13.01
N PRO A 81 -18.51 0.53 -13.74
CA PRO A 81 -19.38 -0.58 -14.11
C PRO A 81 -18.51 -1.58 -14.86
N VAL A 82 -18.64 -2.86 -14.53
CA VAL A 82 -17.96 -4.01 -15.15
C VAL A 82 -17.89 -3.84 -16.68
N SER A 83 -16.80 -3.23 -17.16
CA SER A 83 -16.46 -3.11 -18.58
C SER A 83 -15.05 -2.53 -18.69
N ALA A 84 -14.24 -3.19 -19.52
CA ALA A 84 -12.86 -2.85 -19.85
C ALA A 84 -11.83 -3.01 -18.71
N GLN A 85 -11.48 -4.26 -18.44
CA GLN A 85 -10.07 -4.65 -18.52
C GLN A 85 -9.50 -4.11 -19.83
N ALA A 86 -8.72 -3.06 -19.71
CA ALA A 86 -7.67 -2.70 -20.66
C ALA A 86 -6.52 -2.13 -19.83
N ASP A 87 -6.15 -2.85 -18.76
CA ASP A 87 -4.81 -2.74 -18.22
C ASP A 87 -3.89 -3.44 -19.21
N ASN A 88 -2.73 -2.87 -19.45
CA ASN A 88 -1.74 -3.25 -20.45
C ASN A 88 -1.31 -4.73 -20.36
N VAL A 89 -2.13 -5.63 -20.89
CA VAL A 89 -1.73 -6.97 -21.29
C VAL A 89 -0.92 -6.81 -22.56
N THR A 90 0.40 -6.66 -22.41
CA THR A 90 1.29 -6.74 -23.57
C THR A 90 1.25 -8.17 -24.09
N PRO A 91 1.41 -8.39 -25.42
CA PRO A 91 1.56 -9.74 -25.97
C PRO A 91 2.63 -10.56 -25.24
N ASP A 92 3.70 -9.90 -24.79
CA ASP A 92 4.77 -10.51 -24.01
C ASP A 92 4.28 -11.08 -22.66
N TYR A 93 3.43 -10.36 -21.92
CA TYR A 93 2.86 -10.85 -20.67
C TYR A 93 1.99 -12.11 -20.88
N VAL A 94 1.24 -12.18 -21.99
CA VAL A 94 0.45 -13.37 -22.34
C VAL A 94 1.37 -14.54 -22.67
N VAL A 95 2.46 -14.30 -23.40
CA VAL A 95 3.45 -15.33 -23.74
C VAL A 95 4.14 -15.85 -22.48
N GLU A 96 4.57 -14.98 -21.57
CA GLU A 96 5.18 -15.37 -20.30
C GLU A 96 4.22 -16.18 -19.42
N LEU A 97 2.95 -15.77 -19.35
CA LEU A 97 1.93 -16.49 -18.59
C LEU A 97 1.67 -17.89 -19.18
N LEU A 98 1.54 -18.00 -20.50
CA LEU A 98 1.35 -19.28 -21.19
C LEU A 98 2.55 -20.21 -21.01
N GLN A 99 3.78 -19.68 -21.04
CA GLN A 99 5.00 -20.44 -20.75
C GLN A 99 5.00 -20.96 -19.31
N SER A 100 4.69 -20.11 -18.32
CA SER A 100 4.62 -20.53 -16.91
C SER A 100 3.56 -21.62 -16.66
N ILE A 101 2.42 -21.56 -17.35
CA ILE A 101 1.39 -22.59 -17.28
C ILE A 101 1.90 -23.89 -17.88
N ASN A 102 2.53 -23.84 -19.05
CA ASN A 102 3.04 -25.02 -19.73
C ASN A 102 4.14 -25.73 -18.92
N ASP A 103 5.05 -24.97 -18.30
CA ASP A 103 6.08 -25.51 -17.41
C ASP A 103 5.47 -26.20 -16.18
N SER A 104 4.43 -25.61 -15.61
CA SER A 104 3.73 -26.18 -14.46
C SER A 104 3.04 -27.49 -14.83
N LEU A 105 2.38 -27.54 -15.98
CA LEU A 105 1.76 -28.76 -16.51
C LEU A 105 2.82 -29.84 -16.80
N GLY A 106 3.98 -29.47 -17.36
CA GLY A 106 5.08 -30.41 -17.58
C GLY A 106 5.61 -31.04 -16.29
N ARG A 107 5.75 -30.25 -15.22
CA ARG A 107 6.15 -30.77 -13.89
C ARG A 107 5.11 -31.71 -13.29
N ILE A 108 3.82 -31.39 -13.46
CA ILE A 108 2.73 -32.24 -12.98
C ILE A 108 2.74 -33.58 -13.75
N ALA A 109 2.90 -33.55 -15.07
CA ALA A 109 2.99 -34.75 -15.89
C ALA A 109 4.20 -35.61 -15.49
N ALA A 110 5.39 -35.02 -15.36
CA ALA A 110 6.59 -35.74 -14.93
C ALA A 110 6.46 -36.33 -13.52
N ALA A 111 5.79 -35.63 -12.60
CA ALA A 111 5.50 -36.15 -11.26
C ALA A 111 4.50 -37.32 -11.31
N ALA A 112 3.49 -37.25 -12.19
CA ALA A 112 2.54 -38.33 -12.42
C ALA A 112 3.23 -39.58 -12.99
N ASP A 113 4.10 -39.41 -13.99
CA ASP A 113 4.87 -40.50 -14.58
C ASP A 113 5.84 -41.14 -13.57
N ALA A 114 6.51 -40.32 -12.75
CA ALA A 114 7.38 -40.82 -11.68
C ALA A 114 6.61 -41.58 -10.57
N MET A 115 5.36 -41.20 -10.31
CA MET A 115 4.47 -41.95 -9.41
C MET A 115 4.01 -43.27 -10.03
N ALA A 116 3.68 -43.28 -11.33
CA ALA A 116 3.28 -44.48 -12.05
C ALA A 116 4.42 -45.50 -12.19
N ALA A 117 5.66 -45.05 -12.39
CA ALA A 117 6.85 -45.92 -12.50
C ALA A 117 7.32 -46.53 -11.14
N ARG A 118 6.73 -46.09 -10.02
CA ARG A 118 7.02 -46.60 -8.66
C ARG A 118 5.98 -47.62 -8.18
N GLN A 119 4.98 -47.94 -8.99
CA GLN A 119 4.00 -49.01 -8.77
C GLN A 119 4.39 -50.25 -9.58
#